data_AF-X6PF28-F1
#
_entry.id   AF-X6PF28-F1
#
_cell.length_a   1.000
_cell.length_b   1.000
_cell.length_c   1.000
_cell.angle_alpha   90.00
_cell.angle_beta   90.00
_cell.angle_gamma   90.00
#
_symmetry.space_group_name_H-M   'P 1'
#
loop_
_entity.id
_entity.type
_entity.pdbx_description
1 polymer ?
#
loop_
_entity_poly.entity_id
_entity_poly.type
_entity_poly.pdbx_seq_one_letter_code
_entity_poly.pdbx_strand_id
1 'polypeptide(L)'
;MQDNTDEKALYQFLNENRLKVIQDTSIKLSSVGVTLKDLMDYREDEIKKLCEKLEVNLLSAIDLCKILRHTPNSRCYVDTINKIVVVPAVILNNEDQERLEKIFEENKGLSKKKERLEKEMELIKKKVEQEKIKLEKSFDEMVSKMLQHKKKF
;
A
#
# COMPACT_ATOMS: atom_id res chain seq x y z
N MET A 1 28.76 32.51 -0.84
CA MET A 1 27.34 32.72 -1.18
C MET A 1 26.64 31.38 -1.52
N GLN A 2 27.01 30.28 -0.86
CA GLN A 2 26.49 28.94 -1.17
C GLN A 2 25.43 28.47 -0.15
N ASP A 3 25.52 28.91 1.11
CA ASP A 3 24.71 28.39 2.22
C ASP A 3 23.20 28.70 2.11
N ASN A 4 22.84 29.85 1.53
CA ASN A 4 21.45 30.30 1.48
C ASN A 4 20.58 29.51 0.48
N THR A 5 21.20 28.78 -0.45
CA THR A 5 20.49 27.95 -1.43
C THR A 5 20.19 26.56 -0.85
N ASP A 6 21.14 26.00 -0.09
CA ASP A 6 21.01 24.67 0.50
C ASP A 6 20.04 24.65 1.69
N GLU A 7 20.02 25.72 2.51
CA GLU A 7 19.02 25.88 3.59
C GLU A 7 17.59 25.98 3.03
N LYS A 8 17.41 26.70 1.91
CA LYS A 8 16.11 26.80 1.25
C LYS A 8 15.68 25.47 0.64
N ALA A 9 16.61 24.73 0.05
CA ALA A 9 16.34 23.40 -0.50
C ALA A 9 15.90 22.41 0.59
N LEU A 10 16.58 22.42 1.75
CA LEU A 10 16.22 21.61 2.90
C LEU A 10 14.81 21.97 3.41
N TYR A 11 14.55 23.25 3.63
CA TYR A 11 13.24 23.72 4.09
C TYR A 11 12.12 23.34 3.12
N GLN A 12 12.36 23.53 1.82
CA GLN A 12 11.40 23.20 0.77
C GLN A 12 11.12 21.70 0.73
N PHE A 13 12.15 20.86 0.80
CA PHE A 13 12.00 19.40 0.86
C PHE A 13 11.14 18.96 2.05
N LEU A 14 11.42 19.49 3.25
CA LEU A 14 10.65 19.15 4.45
C LEU A 14 9.19 19.62 4.35
N ASN A 15 8.94 20.76 3.70
CA ASN A 15 7.61 21.30 3.46
C ASN A 15 6.81 20.47 2.44
N GLU A 16 7.42 20.10 1.31
CA GLU A 16 6.80 19.26 0.28
C GLU A 16 6.40 17.89 0.84
N ASN A 17 7.21 17.35 1.76
CA ASN A 17 6.95 16.08 2.43
C ASN A 17 6.08 16.22 3.70
N ARG A 18 5.51 17.41 3.95
CA ARG A 18 4.55 17.69 5.04
C ARG A 18 5.05 17.31 6.44
N LEU A 19 6.31 17.60 6.74
CA LEU A 19 6.79 17.49 8.12
C LEU A 19 5.95 18.43 9.02
N LYS A 20 5.56 17.98 10.22
CA LYS A 20 4.69 18.79 11.10
C LYS A 20 5.40 19.99 11.73
N VAL A 21 6.71 19.87 11.98
CA VAL A 21 7.51 20.89 12.69
C VAL A 21 8.71 21.31 11.82
N ILE A 22 8.41 21.88 10.64
CA ILE A 22 9.42 22.21 9.63
C ILE A 22 10.40 23.27 10.13
N GLN A 23 9.90 24.37 10.71
CA GLN A 23 10.75 25.50 11.11
C GLN A 23 11.79 25.10 12.16
N ASP A 24 11.38 24.49 13.26
CA ASP A 24 12.31 24.05 14.32
C ASP A 24 13.31 23.01 13.81
N THR A 25 12.83 22.03 13.03
CA THR A 25 13.69 20.96 12.51
C THR A 25 14.69 21.49 11.48
N SER A 26 14.27 22.36 10.57
CA SER A 26 15.14 22.96 9.56
C SER A 26 16.20 23.85 10.20
N ILE A 27 15.83 24.70 11.17
CA ILE A 27 16.78 25.57 11.88
C ILE A 27 17.83 24.73 12.62
N LYS A 28 17.40 23.67 13.32
CA LYS A 28 18.30 22.77 14.07
C LYS A 28 19.22 21.95 13.16
N LEU A 29 18.77 21.56 11.98
CA LEU A 29 19.62 20.85 11.01
C LEU A 29 20.62 21.82 10.35
N SER A 30 20.16 23.01 9.94
CA SER A 30 21.01 24.05 9.38
C SER A 30 22.05 24.57 10.36
N SER A 31 21.73 24.65 11.66
CA SER A 31 22.69 25.10 12.69
C SER A 31 23.90 24.19 12.87
N VAL A 32 23.79 22.92 12.44
CA VAL A 32 24.88 21.95 12.43
C VAL A 32 25.46 21.74 11.02
N GLY A 33 25.06 22.59 10.07
CA GLY A 33 25.56 22.58 8.70
C GLY A 33 25.08 21.38 7.88
N VAL A 34 23.99 20.72 8.29
CA VAL A 34 23.44 19.58 7.56
C VAL A 34 22.71 20.10 6.32
N THR A 35 23.21 19.74 5.15
CA THR A 35 22.54 20.05 3.88
C THR A 35 21.49 18.98 3.54
N LEU A 36 20.63 19.29 2.56
CA LEU A 36 19.69 18.30 2.02
C LEU A 36 20.42 17.05 1.48
N LYS A 37 21.60 17.23 0.88
CA LYS A 37 22.38 16.13 0.33
C LYS A 37 22.86 15.20 1.44
N ASP A 38 23.40 15.76 2.52
CA ASP A 38 23.85 14.99 3.68
C ASP A 38 22.68 14.22 4.32
N LEU A 39 21.52 14.88 4.42
CA LEU A 39 20.31 14.24 4.95
C LEU A 39 19.84 13.05 4.09
N MET A 40 19.99 13.13 2.77
CA MET A 40 19.65 12.05 1.85
C MET A 40 20.64 10.88 1.91
N ASP A 41 21.89 11.14 2.30
CA ASP A 41 22.94 10.14 2.44
C ASP A 41 22.96 9.45 3.82
N TYR A 42 22.35 10.06 4.84
CA TYR A 42 22.29 9.49 6.19
C TYR A 42 21.42 8.23 6.29
N ARG A 43 21.89 7.30 7.12
CA ARG A 43 21.15 6.11 7.54
C ARG A 43 20.18 6.47 8.67
N GLU A 44 19.14 5.64 8.84
CA GLU A 44 18.09 5.89 9.84
C GLU A 44 18.66 6.03 11.27
N ASP A 45 19.67 5.25 11.62
CA ASP A 45 20.32 5.32 12.93
C ASP A 45 21.14 6.61 13.12
N GLU A 46 21.70 7.16 12.04
CA GLU A 46 22.45 8.41 12.07
C GLU A 46 21.50 9.60 12.24
N ILE A 47 20.36 9.57 11.54
CA ILE A 47 19.30 10.56 11.67
C ILE A 47 18.73 10.57 13.08
N LYS A 48 18.47 9.39 13.68
CA LYS A 48 18.00 9.30 15.07
C LYS A 48 19.00 9.92 16.05
N LYS A 49 20.28 9.56 15.94
CA LYS A 49 21.34 10.13 16.78
C LYS A 49 21.50 11.63 16.58
N LEU A 50 21.36 12.12 15.35
CA LEU A 50 21.42 13.53 15.03
C LEU A 50 20.24 14.28 15.67
N CYS A 51 19.01 13.77 15.50
CA CYS A 51 17.82 14.35 16.11
C CYS A 51 17.88 14.34 17.65
N GLU A 52 18.42 13.28 18.25
CA GLU A 52 18.66 13.21 19.71
C GLU A 52 19.65 14.29 20.16
N LYS A 53 20.77 14.47 19.46
CA LYS A 53 21.78 15.51 19.77
C LYS A 53 21.25 16.93 19.62
N LEU A 54 20.34 17.14 18.67
CA LEU A 54 19.74 18.44 18.37
C LEU A 54 18.49 18.74 19.20
N GLU A 55 18.11 17.84 20.12
CA GLU A 55 16.87 17.92 20.89
C GLU A 55 15.65 18.18 19.98
N VAL A 56 15.63 17.51 18.83
CA VAL A 56 14.47 17.49 17.94
C VAL A 56 13.42 16.56 18.56
N ASN A 57 12.16 16.99 18.55
CA ASN A 57 11.06 16.19 19.07
C ASN A 57 11.08 14.77 18.44
N LEU A 58 10.97 13.74 19.28
CA LEU A 58 10.94 12.34 18.86
C LEU A 58 9.93 12.09 17.72
N LEU A 59 8.77 12.74 17.77
CA LEU A 59 7.77 12.63 16.69
C LEU A 59 8.26 13.20 15.36
N SER A 60 8.97 14.33 15.39
CA SER A 60 9.59 14.93 14.21
C SER A 60 10.71 14.05 13.65
N ALA A 61 11.53 13.44 14.52
CA ALA A 61 12.58 12.50 14.11
C ALA A 61 11.99 11.25 13.44
N ILE A 62 10.90 10.71 13.99
CA ILE A 62 10.17 9.57 13.39
C ILE A 62 9.60 9.97 12.03
N ASP A 63 8.95 11.13 11.93
CA ASP A 63 8.35 11.58 10.68
C ASP A 63 9.44 11.87 9.62
N LEU A 64 10.59 12.43 10.01
CA LEU A 64 11.75 12.59 9.14
C LEU A 64 12.26 11.25 8.59
N CYS A 65 12.42 10.25 9.47
CA CYS A 65 12.82 8.89 9.07
C CYS A 65 11.76 8.24 8.16
N LYS A 66 10.47 8.49 8.37
CA LYS A 66 9.42 8.01 7.48
C LYS A 66 9.51 8.67 6.11
N ILE A 67 9.68 9.99 6.07
CA ILE A 67 9.81 10.75 4.81
C ILE A 67 10.96 10.16 4.01
N LEU A 68 12.15 10.03 4.62
CA LEU A 68 13.33 9.51 3.92
C LEU A 68 13.12 8.08 3.43
N ARG A 69 12.45 7.21 4.19
CA ARG A 69 12.09 5.85 3.72
C ARG A 69 11.15 5.82 2.51
N HIS A 70 10.43 6.91 2.22
CA HIS A 70 9.54 7.02 1.05
C HIS A 70 10.12 7.92 -0.05
N THR A 71 11.23 8.62 0.21
CA THR A 71 11.90 9.45 -0.80
C THR A 71 12.82 8.59 -1.66
N PRO A 72 12.58 8.50 -2.99
CA PRO A 72 13.49 7.81 -3.91
C PRO A 72 14.87 8.47 -3.85
N ASN A 73 15.92 7.67 -3.99
CA ASN A 73 17.34 8.07 -3.88
C ASN A 73 17.86 8.39 -2.48
N SER A 74 17.03 8.35 -1.42
CA SER A 74 17.57 8.42 -0.08
C SER A 74 18.26 7.11 0.31
N ARG A 75 19.29 7.18 1.16
CA ARG A 75 19.94 6.00 1.72
C ARG A 75 18.97 5.16 2.55
N CYS A 76 18.03 5.80 3.27
CA CYS A 76 16.99 5.12 4.03
C CYS A 76 16.01 4.31 3.16
N TYR A 77 15.69 4.81 1.96
CA TYR A 77 14.87 4.09 0.98
C TYR A 77 15.60 2.85 0.45
N VAL A 78 16.87 3.00 0.07
CA VAL A 78 17.73 1.90 -0.38
C VAL A 78 17.89 0.84 0.72
N ASP A 79 18.17 1.26 1.95
CA ASP A 79 18.31 0.36 3.10
C ASP A 79 16.98 -0.34 3.42
N THR A 80 15.83 0.29 3.19
CA THR A 80 14.51 -0.34 3.39
C THR A 80 14.21 -1.39 2.34
N ILE A 81 14.53 -1.13 1.06
CA ILE A 81 14.35 -2.11 -0.03
C ILE A 81 15.32 -3.28 0.12
N ASN A 82 16.58 -2.99 0.49
CA ASN A 82 17.60 -4.00 0.69
C ASN A 82 17.49 -4.70 2.05
N LYS A 83 16.54 -4.29 2.90
CA LYS A 83 16.21 -5.01 4.12
C LYS A 83 15.53 -6.31 3.72
N ILE A 84 16.34 -7.32 3.46
CA ILE A 84 15.92 -8.72 3.43
C ILE A 84 15.07 -8.91 4.69
N VAL A 85 13.79 -9.23 4.52
CA VAL A 85 12.92 -9.62 5.62
C VAL A 85 13.49 -10.93 6.14
N VAL A 86 14.43 -10.84 7.08
CA VAL A 86 14.86 -11.98 7.87
C VAL A 86 13.67 -12.29 8.76
N VAL A 87 12.83 -13.23 8.29
CA VAL A 87 11.82 -13.85 9.15
C VAL A 87 12.63 -14.56 10.24
N PRO A 88 12.57 -14.11 11.51
CA PRO A 88 13.27 -14.81 12.57
C PRO A 88 12.76 -16.26 12.58
N ALA A 89 13.67 -17.22 12.60
CA ALA A 89 13.30 -18.63 12.71
C ALA A 89 12.50 -18.80 14.01
N VAL A 90 11.19 -18.97 13.89
CA VAL A 90 10.31 -19.23 15.03
C VAL A 90 10.53 -20.69 15.40
N ILE A 91 11.18 -20.94 16.53
CA ILE A 91 11.25 -22.27 17.13
C ILE A 91 9.87 -22.52 17.72
N LEU A 92 9.03 -23.25 16.99
CA LEU A 92 7.72 -23.67 17.48
C LEU A 92 7.93 -24.82 18.46
N ASN A 93 7.25 -24.77 19.60
CA ASN A 93 7.06 -25.95 20.44
C ASN A 93 6.06 -26.90 19.76
N ASN A 94 5.98 -28.15 20.22
CA ASN A 94 5.12 -29.16 19.59
C ASN A 94 3.64 -28.77 19.57
N GLU A 95 3.15 -28.05 20.59
CA GLU A 95 1.75 -27.61 20.67
C GLU A 95 1.42 -26.54 19.62
N ASP A 96 2.32 -25.59 19.41
CA ASP A 96 2.15 -24.54 18.41
C ASP A 96 2.27 -25.11 16.99
N GLN A 97 3.08 -26.15 16.80
CA GLN A 97 3.17 -26.87 15.53
C GLN A 97 1.85 -27.60 15.20
N GLU A 98 1.25 -28.33 16.15
CA GLU A 98 -0.05 -28.99 15.96
C GLU A 98 -1.17 -27.99 15.65
N ARG A 99 -1.17 -26.83 16.33
CA ARG A 99 -2.13 -25.74 16.06
C ARG A 99 -1.94 -25.20 14.63
N LEU A 100 -0.71 -25.03 14.19
CA LEU A 100 -0.41 -24.55 12.85
C LEU A 100 -0.87 -25.54 11.78
N GLU A 101 -0.62 -26.82 11.98
CA GLU A 101 -1.05 -27.90 11.07
C GLU A 101 -2.58 -27.95 10.96
N LYS A 102 -3.28 -27.81 12.09
CA LYS A 102 -4.74 -27.73 12.10
C LYS A 102 -5.27 -26.53 11.32
N ILE A 103 -4.71 -25.34 11.55
CA ILE A 103 -5.07 -24.11 10.81
C ILE A 103 -4.80 -24.30 9.32
N PHE A 104 -3.70 -24.94 8.96
CA PHE A 104 -3.34 -25.18 7.57
C PHE A 104 -4.35 -26.10 6.86
N GLU A 105 -4.71 -27.23 7.47
CA GLU A 105 -5.69 -28.15 6.88
C GLU A 105 -7.11 -27.56 6.83
N GLU A 106 -7.52 -26.79 7.85
CA GLU A 106 -8.79 -26.04 7.82
C GLU A 106 -8.82 -25.03 6.67
N ASN A 107 -7.75 -24.24 6.50
CA ASN A 107 -7.64 -23.27 5.41
C ASN A 107 -7.64 -23.91 4.02
N LYS A 108 -6.98 -25.05 3.87
CA LYS A 108 -6.97 -25.83 2.62
C LYS A 108 -8.38 -26.35 2.30
N GLY A 109 -9.13 -26.79 3.31
CA GLY A 109 -10.54 -27.17 3.16
C GLY A 109 -11.42 -25.99 2.71
N LEU A 110 -11.27 -24.84 3.37
CA LEU A 110 -11.99 -23.61 3.03
C LEU A 110 -11.66 -23.11 1.61
N SER A 111 -10.39 -23.18 1.21
CA SER A 111 -9.94 -22.80 -0.14
C SER A 111 -10.64 -23.64 -1.22
N LYS A 112 -10.71 -24.97 -1.05
CA LYS A 112 -11.45 -25.85 -1.97
C LYS A 112 -12.95 -25.55 -2.01
N LYS A 113 -13.55 -25.23 -0.86
CA LYS A 113 -14.97 -24.87 -0.79
C LYS A 113 -15.25 -23.55 -1.51
N LYS A 114 -14.38 -22.55 -1.34
CA LYS A 114 -14.45 -21.27 -2.05
C LYS A 114 -14.39 -21.47 -3.56
N GLU A 115 -13.45 -22.28 -4.05
CA GLU A 115 -13.32 -22.56 -5.48
C GLU A 115 -14.58 -23.23 -6.07
N ARG A 116 -15.22 -24.14 -5.32
CA ARG A 116 -16.50 -24.77 -5.73
C ARG A 116 -17.62 -23.73 -5.83
N LEU A 117 -17.77 -22.88 -4.82
CA LEU A 117 -18.80 -21.83 -4.81
C LEU A 117 -18.60 -20.82 -5.95
N GLU A 118 -17.36 -20.44 -6.25
CA GLU A 118 -17.06 -19.55 -7.38
C GLU A 118 -17.46 -20.18 -8.71
N LYS A 119 -17.21 -21.49 -8.91
CA LYS A 119 -17.67 -22.21 -10.12
C LYS A 119 -19.19 -22.28 -10.21
N GLU A 120 -19.88 -22.53 -9.10
CA GLU A 120 -21.35 -22.56 -9.05
C GLU A 120 -21.95 -21.19 -9.37
N MET A 121 -21.40 -20.11 -8.80
CA MET A 121 -21.82 -18.74 -9.11
C MET A 121 -21.67 -18.42 -10.61
N GLU A 122 -20.56 -18.83 -11.22
CA GLU A 122 -20.32 -18.61 -12.64
C GLU A 122 -21.34 -19.38 -13.51
N LEU A 123 -21.68 -20.61 -13.15
CA LEU A 123 -22.72 -21.39 -13.82
C LEU A 123 -24.09 -20.74 -13.70
N ILE A 124 -24.45 -20.23 -12.52
CA ILE A 124 -25.72 -19.54 -12.29
C ILE A 124 -25.78 -18.26 -13.14
N LYS A 125 -24.73 -17.44 -13.15
CA LYS A 125 -24.65 -16.24 -13.99
C LYS A 125 -24.86 -16.55 -15.47
N LYS A 126 -24.21 -17.60 -15.98
CA LYS A 126 -24.39 -18.03 -17.38
C LYS A 126 -25.81 -18.47 -17.69
N LYS A 127 -26.46 -19.19 -16.77
CA LYS A 127 -27.87 -19.60 -16.94
C LYS A 127 -28.81 -18.41 -16.97
N VAL A 128 -28.64 -17.46 -16.05
CA VAL A 128 -29.44 -16.23 -16.00
C VAL A 128 -29.30 -15.42 -17.29
N GLU A 129 -28.08 -15.27 -17.81
CA GLU A 129 -27.84 -14.56 -19.07
C GLU A 129 -28.52 -15.26 -20.26
N GLN A 130 -28.43 -16.60 -20.33
CA GLN A 130 -29.10 -17.37 -21.37
C GLN A 130 -30.63 -17.26 -21.30
N GLU A 131 -31.21 -17.29 -20.11
CA GLU A 131 -32.66 -17.12 -19.92
C GLU A 131 -33.12 -15.71 -20.30
N LYS A 132 -32.34 -14.68 -19.96
CA LYS A 132 -32.61 -13.30 -20.37
C LYS A 132 -32.64 -13.16 -21.89
N ILE A 133 -31.64 -13.70 -22.60
CA ILE A 133 -31.60 -13.68 -24.07
C ILE A 133 -32.81 -14.42 -24.67
N LYS A 134 -33.20 -15.56 -24.10
CA LYS A 134 -34.39 -16.31 -24.57
C LYS A 134 -35.68 -15.51 -24.38
N LEU A 135 -35.81 -14.84 -23.24
CA LEU A 135 -36.98 -14.02 -22.92
C LEU A 135 -37.09 -12.82 -23.87
N GLU A 136 -35.97 -12.12 -24.12
CA GLU A 136 -35.90 -11.00 -25.08
C GLU A 136 -36.33 -11.44 -26.48
N LYS A 137 -35.81 -12.57 -26.98
CA LYS A 137 -36.22 -13.13 -28.28
C LYS A 137 -37.71 -13.47 -28.32
N SER A 138 -38.23 -14.10 -27.28
CA SER A 138 -39.67 -14.43 -27.20
C SER A 138 -40.54 -13.18 -27.15
N PHE A 139 -40.08 -12.12 -26.50
CA PHE A 139 -40.77 -10.83 -26.45
C PHE A 139 -40.79 -10.16 -27.83
N ASP A 140 -39.66 -10.10 -28.52
CA ASP A 140 -39.55 -9.55 -29.88
C ASP A 140 -40.42 -10.30 -30.88
N GLU A 141 -40.48 -11.63 -30.79
CA GLU A 141 -41.38 -12.45 -31.60
C GLU A 141 -42.85 -12.14 -31.33
N MET A 142 -43.23 -11.96 -30.06
CA MET A 142 -44.60 -11.60 -29.67
C MET A 142 -44.98 -10.21 -30.21
N VAL A 143 -44.11 -9.21 -30.02
CA VAL A 143 -44.31 -7.85 -30.53
C VAL A 143 -44.44 -7.87 -32.06
N SER A 144 -43.60 -8.62 -32.75
CA SER A 144 -43.64 -8.77 -34.21
C SER A 144 -44.97 -9.36 -34.68
N LYS A 145 -45.49 -10.41 -34.02
CA LYS A 145 -46.80 -11.01 -34.33
C LYS A 145 -47.95 -10.02 -34.11
N MET A 146 -47.92 -9.26 -33.02
CA MET A 146 -48.94 -8.23 -32.74
C MET A 146 -48.94 -7.12 -33.79
N LEU A 147 -47.76 -6.65 -34.21
CA LEU A 147 -47.63 -5.62 -35.25
C LEU A 147 -48.11 -6.12 -36.62
N GLN A 148 -47.85 -7.38 -36.96
CA GLN A 148 -48.36 -8.00 -38.19
C GLN A 148 -49.89 -8.11 -38.19
N HIS A 149 -50.50 -8.48 -37.06
CA HIS A 149 -51.96 -8.50 -36.92
C HIS A 149 -52.57 -7.11 -37.06
N LYS A 150 -51.95 -6.07 -36.48
CA LYS A 150 -52.43 -4.69 -36.59
C LYS A 150 -52.37 -4.10 -38.01
N LYS A 151 -51.51 -4.62 -38.90
CA LYS A 151 -51.42 -4.20 -40.31
C LYS A 151 -52.41 -4.91 -41.24
N LYS A 152 -53.07 -5.98 -40.76
CA LYS A 152 -54.05 -6.77 -41.54
C LYS A 152 -55.51 -6.36 -41.31
N PHE A 153 -55.74 -5.39 -40.43
CA PHE A 153 -57.00 -4.70 -40.19
C PHE A 153 -56.83 -3.22 -40.47
#